data_AF-W6M558-F1
#
_entry.id   AF-W6M558-F1
#
_cell.length_a   1.000
_cell.length_b   1.000
_cell.length_c   1.000
_cell.angle_alpha   90.00
_cell.angle_beta   90.00
_cell.angle_gamma   90.00
#
_symmetry.space_group_name_H-M   'P 1'
#
loop_
_entity.id
_entity.type
_entity.pdbx_description
1 polymer ?
#
loop_
_entity_poly.entity_id
_entity_poly.type
_entity_poly.pdbx_seq_one_letter_code
_entity_poly.pdbx_strand_id
1 'polypeptide(L)'
;MSKGWPLVKLGEVLQAEKRQVIIAADREYKMLGARWYAKGLYIKDTKYGSQIKASSLYCIHEGDFVYNRLFAWKGSFAIATKEDDGCFV
;
A
#
# COMPACT_ATOMS: atom_id res chain seq x y z
N MET A 1 7.14 -24.06 -14.18
CA MET A 1 7.28 -23.82 -12.72
C MET A 1 8.40 -24.71 -12.22
N SER A 2 9.42 -24.16 -11.56
CA SER A 2 10.57 -24.93 -11.09
C SER A 2 10.11 -25.96 -10.06
N LYS A 3 10.49 -27.24 -10.26
CA LYS A 3 10.19 -28.35 -9.35
C LYS A 3 10.84 -28.07 -7.99
N GLY A 4 10.09 -27.50 -7.05
CA GLY A 4 10.60 -27.24 -5.69
C GLY A 4 9.83 -26.20 -4.89
N TRP A 5 9.08 -25.29 -5.52
CA TRP A 5 8.29 -24.30 -4.79
C TRP A 5 6.86 -24.80 -4.56
N PRO A 6 6.42 -24.96 -3.30
CA PRO A 6 5.04 -25.33 -3.02
C PRO A 6 4.09 -24.19 -3.41
N LEU A 7 2.92 -24.54 -3.94
CA LEU A 7 1.83 -23.61 -4.14
C LEU A 7 1.09 -23.47 -2.81
N VAL A 8 1.21 -22.29 -2.19
CA VAL A 8 0.57 -21.95 -0.91
C VAL A 8 -0.40 -20.79 -1.08
N LYS A 9 -1.35 -20.64 -0.16
CA LYS A 9 -2.22 -19.45 -0.12
C LYS A 9 -1.39 -18.24 0.31
N LEU A 10 -1.74 -17.07 -0.21
CA LEU A 10 -1.02 -15.83 0.13
C LEU A 10 -1.03 -15.52 1.64
N GLY A 11 -2.12 -15.86 2.34
CA GLY A 11 -2.23 -15.70 3.80
C GLY A 11 -1.34 -16.64 4.62
N GLU A 12 -0.66 -17.62 4.00
CA GLU A 12 0.36 -18.43 4.67
C GLU A 12 1.72 -17.72 4.74
N VAL A 13 1.93 -16.71 3.89
CA VAL A 13 3.18 -15.94 3.81
C VAL A 13 3.00 -14.45 4.10
N LEU A 14 1.75 -13.97 4.23
CA LEU A 14 1.40 -12.60 4.58
C LEU A 14 0.41 -12.55 5.73
N GLN A 15 0.54 -11.52 6.57
CA GLN A 15 -0.47 -11.13 7.56
C GLN A 15 -1.15 -9.84 7.10
N ALA A 16 -2.49 -9.79 7.20
CA ALA A 16 -3.24 -8.58 6.87
C ALA A 16 -2.98 -7.51 7.92
N GLU A 17 -2.39 -6.39 7.51
CA GLU A 17 -2.11 -5.26 8.37
C GLU A 17 -3.28 -4.27 8.40
N LYS A 18 -3.57 -3.72 9.58
CA LYS A 18 -4.68 -2.79 9.85
C LYS A 18 -4.22 -1.57 10.67
N ARG A 19 -3.03 -1.03 10.36
CA ARG A 19 -2.51 0.24 10.92
C ARG A 19 -3.33 1.44 10.46
N GLN A 20 -4.56 1.54 10.94
CA GLN A 20 -5.49 2.61 10.62
C GLN A 20 -5.13 3.87 11.42
N VAL A 21 -5.14 5.02 10.74
CA VAL A 21 -4.85 6.33 11.32
C VAL A 21 -6.05 7.24 11.08
N ILE A 22 -6.55 7.88 12.12
CA ILE A 22 -7.62 8.89 12.02
C ILE A 22 -7.02 10.15 11.38
N ILE A 23 -7.73 10.70 10.41
CA ILE A 23 -7.27 11.89 9.67
C ILE A 23 -7.43 13.14 10.53
N ALA A 24 -6.36 13.91 10.66
CA ALA A 24 -6.38 15.24 11.26
C ALA A 24 -6.35 16.30 10.14
N ALA A 25 -7.22 17.30 10.24
CA ALA A 25 -7.44 18.26 9.16
C ALA A 25 -6.20 19.12 8.83
N ASP A 26 -5.36 19.35 9.83
CA ASP A 26 -4.15 20.18 9.85
C ASP A 26 -2.87 19.41 9.51
N ARG A 27 -2.97 18.10 9.24
CA ARG A 27 -1.82 17.27 8.87
C ARG A 27 -1.79 16.97 7.38
N GLU A 28 -0.59 16.85 6.86
CA GLU A 28 -0.33 16.46 5.48
C GLU A 28 -0.08 14.95 5.38
N TYR A 29 -0.63 14.34 4.33
CA TYR A 29 -0.58 12.89 4.06
C TYR A 29 -0.07 12.65 2.66
N LYS A 30 1.03 11.90 2.54
CA LYS A 30 1.57 11.42 1.27
C LYS A 30 0.84 10.13 0.89
N MET A 31 -0.02 10.22 -0.12
CA MET A 31 -0.85 9.12 -0.59
C MET A 31 -0.10 8.31 -1.64
N LEU A 32 0.00 7.00 -1.44
CA LEU A 32 0.65 6.09 -2.37
C LEU A 32 -0.32 5.59 -3.44
N GLY A 33 0.22 5.41 -4.64
CA GLY A 33 -0.35 4.59 -5.69
C GLY A 33 0.56 3.40 -5.99
N ALA A 34 0.00 2.32 -6.53
CA ALA A 34 0.76 1.18 -7.02
C ALA A 34 0.79 1.20 -8.55
N ARG A 35 1.98 1.17 -9.16
CA ARG A 35 2.11 1.07 -10.62
C ARG A 35 1.64 -0.29 -11.10
N TRP A 36 1.14 -0.36 -12.33
CA TRP A 36 0.85 -1.64 -12.98
C TRP A 36 2.14 -2.44 -13.24
N TYR A 37 1.99 -3.75 -13.43
CA TYR A 37 3.07 -4.68 -13.78
C TYR A 37 4.22 -4.70 -12.76
N ALA A 38 3.88 -4.62 -11.47
CA ALA A 38 4.81 -4.69 -10.34
C ALA A 38 5.96 -3.65 -10.37
N LYS A 39 5.72 -2.46 -10.93
CA LYS A 39 6.72 -1.38 -11.04
C LYS A 39 6.82 -0.51 -9.78
N GLY A 40 6.51 -1.07 -8.61
CA GLY A 40 6.65 -0.41 -7.31
C GLY A 40 5.56 0.62 -6.99
N LEU A 41 5.73 1.25 -5.84
CA LEU A 41 4.88 2.33 -5.33
C LEU A 41 5.38 3.69 -5.84
N TYR A 42 4.51 4.68 -5.69
CA TYR A 42 4.82 6.08 -5.99
C TYR A 42 3.89 7.00 -5.20
N ILE A 43 4.36 8.22 -4.90
CA ILE A 43 3.51 9.26 -4.34
C ILE A 43 2.55 9.72 -5.44
N LYS A 44 1.28 9.38 -5.26
CA LYS A 44 0.19 9.79 -6.16
C LYS A 44 -0.21 11.23 -5.90
N ASP A 45 -0.28 11.61 -4.63
CA ASP A 45 -0.74 12.92 -4.20
C ASP A 45 -0.24 13.20 -2.79
N THR A 46 -0.14 14.47 -2.43
CA THR A 46 0.15 14.92 -1.07
C THR A 46 -0.95 15.89 -0.67
N LYS A 47 -1.75 15.53 0.35
CA LYS A 47 -2.95 16.27 0.73
C LYS A 47 -2.98 16.58 2.21
N TYR A 48 -3.53 17.74 2.54
CA TYR A 48 -3.98 17.97 3.91
C TYR A 48 -5.18 17.08 4.23
N GLY A 49 -5.31 16.66 5.48
CA GLY A 49 -6.43 15.85 5.93
C GLY A 49 -7.78 16.51 5.67
N SER A 50 -7.84 17.84 5.70
CA SER A 50 -9.02 18.64 5.31
C SER A 50 -9.50 18.41 3.86
N GLN A 51 -8.64 17.90 2.98
CA GLN A 51 -8.94 17.63 1.57
C GLN A 51 -9.27 16.15 1.31
N ILE A 52 -9.18 15.29 2.34
CA ILE A 52 -9.41 13.85 2.23
C ILE A 52 -10.83 13.54 2.72
N LYS A 53 -11.61 12.85 1.88
CA LYS A 53 -13.02 12.52 2.20
C LYS A 53 -13.18 11.35 3.17
N ALA A 54 -12.17 10.49 3.27
CA ALA A 54 -12.18 9.35 4.18
C ALA A 54 -12.00 9.82 5.63
N SER A 55 -12.49 9.05 6.61
CA SER A 55 -12.27 9.32 8.04
C SER A 55 -10.91 8.80 8.54
N SER A 56 -10.30 7.89 7.80
CA SER A 56 -9.06 7.23 8.17
C SER A 56 -8.29 6.73 6.96
N LEU A 57 -6.98 6.56 7.14
CA LEU A 57 -6.06 5.96 6.17
C LEU A 57 -5.32 4.78 6.79
N TYR A 58 -4.56 4.03 5.99
CA TYR A 58 -3.62 3.03 6.52
C TYR A 58 -2.18 3.50 6.35
N CYS A 59 -1.41 3.44 7.44
CA CYS A 59 0.02 3.77 7.43
C CYS A 59 0.84 2.59 6.90
N ILE A 60 1.67 2.88 5.91
CA ILE A 60 2.56 1.91 5.25
C ILE A 60 3.94 1.97 5.91
N HIS A 61 4.54 0.80 6.08
CA HIS A 61 5.91 0.65 6.55
C HIS A 61 6.74 -0.14 5.53
N GLU A 62 8.07 0.05 5.57
CA GLU A 62 9.00 -0.74 4.76
C GLU A 62 8.72 -2.25 4.90
N GLY A 63 8.67 -2.96 3.76
CA GLY A 63 8.40 -4.40 3.71
C GLY A 63 6.92 -4.77 3.55
N ASP A 64 6.00 -3.82 3.69
CA ASP A 64 4.58 -4.08 3.46
C ASP A 64 4.28 -4.49 2.02
N PHE A 65 3.46 -5.53 1.85
CA PHE A 65 2.87 -5.87 0.56
C PHE A 65 1.61 -5.04 0.31
N VAL A 66 1.66 -4.16 -0.69
CA VAL A 66 0.57 -3.25 -1.05
C VAL A 66 0.00 -3.62 -2.41
N TYR A 67 -1.32 -3.56 -2.55
CA TYR A 67 -2.00 -3.82 -3.82
C TYR A 67 -3.20 -2.92 -4.06
N ASN A 68 -3.39 -2.53 -5.32
CA ASN A 68 -4.60 -1.83 -5.75
C ASN A 68 -5.68 -2.85 -6.13
N ARG A 69 -6.75 -2.92 -5.34
CA ARG A 69 -7.88 -3.86 -5.56
C ARG A 69 -8.54 -3.72 -6.94
N LEU A 70 -8.63 -2.51 -7.49
CA LEU A 70 -9.29 -2.26 -8.78
C LEU A 70 -8.45 -2.73 -9.97
N PHE A 71 -7.12 -2.76 -9.82
CA PHE A 71 -6.16 -3.09 -10.87
C PHE A 71 -5.23 -4.26 -10.50
N ALA A 72 -5.64 -5.11 -9.55
CA ALA A 72 -4.87 -6.28 -9.14
C ALA A 72 -4.58 -7.20 -10.33
N TRP A 73 -5.54 -7.35 -11.25
CA TRP A 73 -5.39 -8.13 -12.48
C TRP A 73 -4.32 -7.57 -13.45
N LYS A 74 -3.95 -6.29 -13.34
CA LYS A 74 -2.84 -5.66 -14.08
C LYS A 74 -1.48 -5.81 -13.38
N GLY A 75 -1.40 -6.57 -12.29
CA GLY A 75 -0.16 -6.66 -11.52
C GLY A 75 0.11 -5.41 -10.69
N SER A 76 -0.92 -4.69 -10.23
CA SER A 76 -0.76 -3.48 -9.42
C SER A 76 -0.45 -3.84 -7.96
N PHE A 77 0.75 -4.39 -7.77
CA PHE A 77 1.30 -4.91 -6.52
C PHE A 77 2.69 -4.32 -6.30
N ALA A 78 3.11 -4.17 -5.05
CA ALA A 78 4.47 -3.75 -4.69
C ALA A 78 4.82 -4.16 -3.26
N ILE A 79 6.11 -4.26 -2.98
CA ILE A 79 6.66 -4.23 -1.62
C ILE A 79 7.08 -2.79 -1.35
N ALA A 80 6.64 -2.22 -0.23
CA ALA A 80 7.02 -0.88 0.19
C ALA A 80 8.52 -0.83 0.50
N THR A 81 9.20 0.19 -0.02
CA THR A 81 10.61 0.45 0.27
C THR A 81 10.75 1.48 1.39
N LYS A 82 11.99 1.78 1.77
CA LYS A 82 12.29 2.81 2.77
C LYS A 82 11.73 4.20 2.40
N GLU A 83 11.62 4.50 1.11
CA GLU A 83 11.06 5.75 0.61
C GLU A 83 9.53 5.85 0.80
N ASP A 84 8.86 4.70 0.93
CA ASP A 84 7.41 4.60 1.13
C ASP A 84 7.03 4.58 2.62
N ASP A 85 8.00 4.39 3.52
CA ASP A 85 7.78 4.29 4.97
C ASP A 85 7.12 5.58 5.52
N GLY A 86 6.06 5.41 6.30
CA GLY A 86 5.28 6.51 6.85
C GLY A 86 4.34 7.21 5.85
N CYS A 87 4.20 6.68 4.63
CA CYS A 87 3.17 7.13 3.68
C CYS A 87 1.84 6.37 3.90
N PHE A 88 0.81 6.72 3.12
CA PHE A 88 -0.57 6.30 3.38
C PHE A 88 -1.29 5.77 2.14
N VAL A 89 -2.27 4.88 2.35
CA VAL A 89 -3.22 4.39 1.33
C VAL A 89 -4.67 4.51 1.78
#